data_AF-A0AA97ELQ6-F1
#
_entry.id   AF-A0AA97ELQ6-F1
#
_cell.length_a   1.000
_cell.length_b   1.000
_cell.length_c   1.000
_cell.angle_alpha   90.00
_cell.angle_beta   90.00
_cell.angle_gamma   90.00
#
_symmetry.space_group_name_H-M   'P 1'
#
loop_
_entity.id
_entity.type
_entity.pdbx_description
1 polymer ?
#
loop_
_entity_poly.entity_id
_entity_poly.type
_entity_poly.pdbx_seq_one_letter_code
_entity_poly.pdbx_strand_id
1 'polypeptide(L)'
;MLTKHDKEQLRATIFRHLDGIATAPTAYALQKRGVLQYLLDHKNISLENITKQFNANAGYLNVALRILCAQGWLNQHIDNATHTVSFETNAQSEKAFKLVPLYEDAVNLLNYSVKFPKERIGPDAFHVLEKIFKKFETNFGLSNVKNNTIEYQVLKHIEGVIAAPIIVLLGVNGLFHKYFMEASFRAQEYHSNPESFKKILDFLSHLGWFTKKKDTYQFTDEGLFFAKRASAYGVTVSYLPTFVALDELIFGNPLVLKTESVSDTEKHVDREMNVWGSGGAHATYFKIIDDIIINLFNKPIDEQPKGILDMGCGNGAFIQHIFDVIEYKTRRGKLLDEYPLLLIGADFNQAALKVTRANLIKADIWAKVIWGDIGRPDLLAKDLKVDYNIDLKDLLNVRTFLDHNRIWEPPKNLTQTNSHSTGAYAFQGEQISNNLVEDSLLEHFIKWKPYVERFGLLIIELHTINPKLTAANLGKTAATAYDATHGYSDQYILEVDVFNKVATQAGLRPDPNYFTRFPNNELASVSINLLKGK
;
A
#
# COMPACT_ATOMS: atom_id res chain seq x y z
N MET A 1 -10.73 28.94 -1.04
CA MET A 1 -11.34 27.63 -1.33
C MET A 1 -10.68 27.05 -2.57
N LEU A 2 -10.08 25.85 -2.45
CA LEU A 2 -9.38 25.18 -3.55
C LEU A 2 -10.35 24.72 -4.67
N THR A 3 -9.99 25.02 -5.92
CA THR A 3 -10.67 24.53 -7.11
C THR A 3 -10.43 23.03 -7.32
N LYS A 4 -11.13 22.42 -8.28
CA LYS A 4 -10.89 21.02 -8.66
C LYS A 4 -9.45 20.83 -9.18
N HIS A 5 -8.96 21.78 -9.98
CA HIS A 5 -7.63 21.75 -10.55
C HIS A 5 -6.55 21.85 -9.45
N ASP A 6 -6.72 22.75 -8.48
CA ASP A 6 -5.78 22.89 -7.36
C ASP A 6 -5.68 21.56 -6.58
N LYS A 7 -6.83 20.94 -6.29
CA LYS A 7 -6.88 19.63 -5.61
C LYS A 7 -6.21 18.51 -6.39
N GLU A 8 -6.26 18.55 -7.72
CA GLU A 8 -5.57 17.59 -8.59
C GLU A 8 -4.05 17.79 -8.52
N GLN A 9 -3.57 19.04 -8.58
CA GLN A 9 -2.15 19.36 -8.44
C GLN A 9 -1.60 18.99 -7.06
N LEU A 10 -2.32 19.31 -5.98
CA LEU A 10 -1.90 18.95 -4.63
C LEU A 10 -1.92 17.42 -4.41
N ARG A 11 -2.86 16.70 -5.02
CA ARG A 11 -2.84 15.23 -5.03
C ARG A 11 -1.64 14.69 -5.79
N ALA A 12 -1.26 15.33 -6.89
CA ALA A 12 -0.06 14.97 -7.63
C ALA A 12 1.20 15.10 -6.77
N THR A 13 1.28 16.13 -5.93
CA THR A 13 2.34 16.28 -4.93
C THR A 13 2.37 15.10 -3.94
N ILE A 14 1.20 14.67 -3.41
CA ILE A 14 1.14 13.47 -2.53
C ILE A 14 1.74 12.27 -3.24
N PHE A 15 1.31 11.96 -4.47
CA PHE A 15 1.83 10.80 -5.19
C PHE A 15 3.34 10.86 -5.44
N ARG A 16 3.88 12.04 -5.79
CA ARG A 16 5.33 12.23 -5.95
C ARG A 16 6.10 12.08 -4.64
N HIS A 17 5.50 12.45 -3.52
CA HIS A 17 6.11 12.22 -2.22
C HIS A 17 6.17 10.72 -1.89
N LEU A 18 5.11 9.97 -2.19
CA LEU A 18 5.11 8.50 -2.02
C LEU A 18 6.16 7.86 -2.94
N ASP A 19 6.23 8.29 -4.21
CA ASP A 19 7.27 7.88 -5.15
C ASP A 19 8.67 8.13 -4.57
N GLY A 20 8.87 9.27 -3.89
CA GLY A 20 10.13 9.65 -3.24
C GLY A 20 10.57 8.70 -2.15
N ILE A 21 9.67 8.34 -1.24
CA ILE A 21 9.94 7.39 -0.14
C ILE A 21 10.42 6.04 -0.69
N ALA A 22 9.88 5.60 -1.83
CA ALA A 22 10.29 4.36 -2.48
C ALA A 22 11.58 4.50 -3.32
N THR A 23 11.63 5.53 -4.16
CA THR A 23 12.65 5.68 -5.21
C THR A 23 13.98 6.15 -4.65
N ALA A 24 13.99 7.11 -3.72
CA ALA A 24 15.22 7.69 -3.19
C ALA A 24 16.13 6.63 -2.52
N PRO A 25 15.66 5.84 -1.53
CA PRO A 25 16.49 4.81 -0.91
C PRO A 25 16.85 3.68 -1.90
N THR A 26 15.95 3.31 -2.81
CA THR A 26 16.21 2.30 -3.85
C THR A 26 17.37 2.74 -4.76
N ALA A 27 17.24 3.92 -5.37
CA ALA A 27 18.24 4.43 -6.31
C ALA A 27 19.59 4.66 -5.61
N TYR A 28 19.57 5.16 -4.37
CA TYR A 28 20.78 5.38 -3.59
C TYR A 28 21.51 4.07 -3.24
N ALA A 29 20.78 3.01 -2.86
CA ALA A 29 21.39 1.69 -2.63
C ALA A 29 22.05 1.13 -3.90
N LEU A 30 21.37 1.23 -5.05
CA LEU A 30 21.92 0.82 -6.35
C LEU A 30 23.17 1.64 -6.75
N GLN A 31 23.15 2.94 -6.48
CA GLN A 31 24.27 3.85 -6.77
C GLN A 31 25.49 3.53 -5.91
N LYS A 32 25.30 3.33 -4.60
CA LYS A 32 26.38 2.97 -3.65
C LYS A 32 27.12 1.69 -4.07
N ARG A 33 26.41 0.73 -4.68
CA ARG A 33 26.99 -0.52 -5.17
C ARG A 33 27.52 -0.46 -6.61
N GLY A 34 27.34 0.65 -7.32
CA GLY A 34 27.82 0.82 -8.70
C GLY A 34 26.90 0.23 -9.79
N VAL A 35 25.68 -0.21 -9.43
CA VAL A 35 24.73 -0.80 -10.38
C VAL A 35 24.30 0.21 -11.45
N LEU A 36 24.08 1.47 -11.07
CA LEU A 36 23.66 2.52 -12.02
C LEU A 36 24.73 2.80 -13.08
N GLN A 37 26.01 2.78 -12.72
CA GLN A 37 27.10 2.96 -13.68
C GLN A 37 27.18 1.76 -14.64
N TYR A 38 27.07 0.55 -14.10
CA TYR A 38 27.09 -0.68 -14.90
C TYR A 38 25.96 -0.74 -15.93
N LEU A 39 24.77 -0.24 -15.59
CA LEU A 39 23.65 -0.08 -16.53
C LEU A 39 23.98 0.90 -17.67
N LEU A 40 24.64 2.03 -17.38
CA LEU A 40 25.07 2.99 -18.41
C LEU A 40 26.11 2.39 -19.35
N ASP A 41 27.05 1.62 -18.81
CA ASP A 41 28.14 1.03 -19.59
C ASP A 41 27.63 -0.07 -20.55
N HIS A 42 26.65 -0.87 -20.12
CA HIS A 42 26.14 -2.01 -20.92
C HIS A 42 24.91 -1.65 -21.77
N LYS A 43 24.20 -0.57 -21.45
CA LYS A 43 22.99 -0.05 -22.12
C LYS A 43 21.76 -0.96 -22.09
N ASN A 44 21.88 -2.25 -22.42
CA ASN A 44 20.82 -3.24 -22.29
C ASN A 44 21.40 -4.52 -21.68
N ILE A 45 20.84 -4.95 -20.56
CA ILE A 45 21.37 -6.09 -19.81
C ILE A 45 20.28 -6.85 -19.07
N SER A 46 20.38 -8.17 -19.05
CA SER A 46 19.48 -9.06 -18.32
C SER A 46 19.65 -8.90 -16.81
N LEU A 47 18.56 -9.05 -16.06
CA LEU A 47 18.57 -9.14 -14.60
C LEU A 47 19.59 -10.16 -14.11
N GLU A 48 19.63 -11.36 -14.70
CA GLU A 48 20.57 -12.44 -14.33
C GLU A 48 22.03 -11.96 -14.31
N ASN A 49 22.47 -11.25 -15.35
CA ASN A 49 23.83 -10.73 -15.43
C ASN A 49 24.11 -9.64 -14.39
N ILE A 50 23.14 -8.76 -14.09
CA ILE A 50 23.30 -7.76 -13.02
C ILE A 50 23.39 -8.48 -11.67
N THR A 51 22.50 -9.42 -11.40
CA THR A 51 22.49 -10.24 -10.18
C THR A 51 23.84 -10.91 -9.95
N LYS A 52 24.39 -11.57 -10.98
CA LYS A 52 25.71 -12.24 -10.92
C LYS A 52 26.84 -11.24 -10.67
N GLN A 53 26.85 -10.10 -11.36
CA GLN A 53 27.91 -9.10 -11.24
C GLN A 53 27.99 -8.51 -9.82
N PHE A 54 26.85 -8.29 -9.18
CA PHE A 54 26.76 -7.62 -7.88
C PHE A 54 26.48 -8.56 -6.70
N ASN A 55 26.40 -9.87 -6.95
CA ASN A 55 25.99 -10.88 -5.96
C ASN A 55 24.71 -10.44 -5.23
N ALA A 56 23.72 -9.99 -6.00
CA ALA A 56 22.48 -9.44 -5.47
C ALA A 56 21.41 -10.54 -5.29
N ASN A 57 20.43 -10.29 -4.44
CA ASN A 57 19.20 -11.07 -4.33
C ASN A 57 18.29 -10.73 -5.53
N ALA A 58 18.14 -11.67 -6.47
CA ALA A 58 17.55 -11.42 -7.80
C ALA A 58 16.13 -10.83 -7.74
N GLY A 59 15.30 -11.31 -6.82
CA GLY A 59 13.92 -10.83 -6.66
C GLY A 59 13.86 -9.37 -6.23
N TYR A 60 14.61 -9.00 -5.20
CA TYR A 60 14.62 -7.62 -4.70
C TYR A 60 15.36 -6.68 -5.67
N LEU A 61 16.38 -7.15 -6.38
CA LEU A 61 16.99 -6.37 -7.47
C LEU A 61 16.00 -6.12 -8.62
N ASN A 62 15.16 -7.10 -8.97
CA ASN A 62 14.11 -6.92 -9.97
C ASN A 62 13.12 -5.82 -9.57
N VAL A 63 12.68 -5.83 -8.31
CA VAL A 63 11.81 -4.77 -7.73
C VAL A 63 12.50 -3.41 -7.82
N ALA A 64 13.77 -3.33 -7.42
CA ALA A 64 14.56 -2.10 -7.45
C ALA A 64 14.65 -1.50 -8.86
N LEU A 65 14.92 -2.32 -9.87
CA LEU A 65 15.04 -1.88 -11.25
C LEU A 65 13.68 -1.54 -11.87
N ARG A 66 12.60 -2.26 -11.49
CA ARG A 66 11.23 -1.91 -11.86
C ARG A 66 10.83 -0.53 -11.33
N ILE A 67 11.22 -0.17 -10.10
CA ILE A 67 10.96 1.17 -9.54
C ILE A 67 11.59 2.26 -10.42
N LEU A 68 12.84 2.06 -10.87
CA LEU A 68 13.48 3.01 -11.79
C LEU A 68 12.77 3.09 -13.15
N CYS A 69 12.21 1.97 -13.63
CA CYS A 69 11.39 1.96 -14.85
C CYS A 69 10.08 2.71 -14.66
N ALA A 70 9.39 2.51 -13.53
CA ALA A 70 8.17 3.21 -13.16
C ALA A 70 8.38 4.73 -13.03
N GLN A 71 9.59 5.16 -12.68
CA GLN A 71 10.01 6.56 -12.66
C GLN A 71 10.49 7.12 -14.00
N GLY A 72 10.50 6.29 -15.05
CA GLY A 72 10.90 6.66 -16.41
C GLY A 72 12.41 6.71 -16.64
N TRP A 73 13.23 6.21 -15.72
CA TRP A 73 14.69 6.27 -15.81
C TRP A 73 15.29 5.07 -16.53
N LEU A 74 14.53 4.00 -16.70
CA LEU A 74 14.90 2.78 -17.44
C LEU A 74 13.68 2.26 -18.21
N ASN A 75 13.92 1.37 -19.16
CA ASN A 75 12.89 0.57 -19.81
C ASN A 75 13.03 -0.90 -19.37
N GLN A 76 11.90 -1.54 -19.07
CA GLN A 76 11.85 -2.96 -18.73
C GLN A 76 11.38 -3.78 -19.93
N HIS A 77 12.04 -4.90 -20.19
CA HIS A 77 11.64 -5.90 -21.17
C HIS A 77 11.43 -7.23 -20.45
N ILE A 78 10.28 -7.87 -20.66
CA ILE A 78 9.91 -9.13 -20.02
C ILE A 78 9.48 -10.12 -21.10
N ASP A 79 10.05 -11.32 -21.07
CA ASP A 79 9.55 -12.47 -21.79
C ASP A 79 9.09 -13.53 -20.78
N ASN A 80 7.77 -13.64 -20.60
CA ASN A 80 7.15 -14.61 -19.70
C ASN A 80 7.23 -16.05 -20.22
N ALA A 81 7.52 -16.29 -21.51
CA ALA A 81 7.70 -17.64 -22.04
C ALA A 81 9.04 -18.23 -21.61
N THR A 82 10.08 -17.39 -21.59
CA THR A 82 11.45 -17.78 -21.23
C THR A 82 11.86 -17.39 -19.82
N HIS A 83 10.96 -16.70 -19.09
CA HIS A 83 11.22 -16.12 -17.77
C HIS A 83 12.44 -15.18 -17.75
N THR A 84 12.65 -14.43 -18.83
CA THR A 84 13.76 -13.48 -18.91
C THR A 84 13.26 -12.06 -18.65
N VAL A 85 14.07 -11.30 -17.90
CA VAL A 85 13.86 -9.87 -17.65
C VAL A 85 15.14 -9.15 -18.02
N SER A 86 15.04 -8.08 -18.80
CA SER A 86 16.17 -7.19 -19.09
C SER A 86 15.78 -5.72 -18.93
N PHE A 87 16.80 -4.90 -18.73
CA PHE A 87 16.66 -3.47 -18.50
C PHE A 87 17.52 -2.70 -19.48
N GLU A 88 16.94 -1.64 -20.05
CA GLU A 88 17.57 -0.81 -21.06
C GLU A 88 17.60 0.65 -20.61
N THR A 89 18.74 1.31 -20.82
CA THR A 89 18.87 2.75 -20.60
C THR A 89 18.17 3.55 -21.69
N ASN A 90 17.68 4.73 -21.32
CA ASN A 90 16.93 5.62 -22.20
C ASN A 90 17.49 7.05 -22.11
N ALA A 91 16.83 7.99 -22.78
CA ALA A 91 17.27 9.38 -22.85
C ALA A 91 17.33 10.10 -21.48
N GLN A 92 16.70 9.57 -20.43
CA GLN A 92 16.70 10.14 -19.08
C GLN A 92 17.69 9.45 -18.12
N SER A 93 18.16 8.24 -18.43
CA SER A 93 18.96 7.43 -17.49
C SER A 93 20.20 8.15 -16.98
N GLU A 94 21.04 8.64 -17.89
CA GLU A 94 22.29 9.30 -17.51
C GLU A 94 22.04 10.53 -16.62
N LYS A 95 21.04 11.33 -16.96
CA LYS A 95 20.68 12.53 -16.20
C LYS A 95 20.15 12.17 -14.82
N ALA A 96 19.23 11.22 -14.74
CA ALA A 96 18.66 10.76 -13.48
C ALA A 96 19.73 10.17 -12.55
N PHE A 97 20.59 9.30 -13.08
CA PHE A 97 21.62 8.62 -12.29
C PHE A 97 22.69 9.60 -11.76
N LYS A 98 23.03 10.65 -12.52
CA LYS A 98 23.90 11.73 -12.04
C LYS A 98 23.30 12.53 -10.87
N LEU A 99 21.98 12.55 -10.71
CA LEU A 99 21.28 13.26 -9.65
C LEU A 99 21.01 12.41 -8.41
N VAL A 100 21.11 11.08 -8.50
CA VAL A 100 20.93 10.15 -7.37
C VAL A 100 21.81 10.48 -6.14
N PRO A 101 23.08 10.94 -6.26
CA PRO A 101 23.85 11.37 -5.10
C PRO A 101 23.15 12.42 -4.22
N LEU A 102 22.26 13.24 -4.78
CA LEU A 102 21.50 14.24 -4.01
C LEU A 102 20.53 13.63 -3.00
N TYR A 103 20.21 12.34 -3.13
CA TYR A 103 19.38 11.63 -2.16
C TYR A 103 20.10 11.29 -0.86
N GLU A 104 21.44 11.36 -0.79
CA GLU A 104 22.20 10.91 0.37
C GLU A 104 21.68 11.46 1.71
N ASP A 105 21.55 12.79 1.84
CA ASP A 105 21.08 13.38 3.10
C ASP A 105 19.65 12.95 3.45
N ALA A 106 18.78 12.89 2.44
CA ALA A 106 17.38 12.51 2.60
C ALA A 106 17.23 11.03 2.99
N VAL A 107 17.99 10.14 2.37
CA VAL A 107 18.00 8.71 2.70
C VAL A 107 18.60 8.49 4.10
N ASN A 108 19.66 9.21 4.45
CA ASN A 108 20.25 9.15 5.79
C ASN A 108 19.27 9.61 6.88
N LEU A 109 18.39 10.58 6.59
CA LEU A 109 17.32 11.00 7.48
C LEU A 109 16.35 9.85 7.82
N LEU A 110 16.11 8.89 6.91
CA LEU A 110 15.19 7.77 7.16
C LEU A 110 15.60 6.90 8.35
N ASN A 111 16.89 6.81 8.65
CA ASN A 111 17.41 6.11 9.84
C ASN A 111 16.91 6.73 11.16
N TYR A 112 16.55 8.02 11.14
CA TYR A 112 15.89 8.71 12.24
C TYR A 112 14.36 8.63 12.10
N SER A 113 13.83 8.87 10.90
CA SER A 113 12.39 8.91 10.65
C SER A 113 11.67 7.61 10.97
N VAL A 114 12.33 6.47 10.81
CA VAL A 114 11.78 5.15 11.16
C VAL A 114 11.41 5.04 12.65
N LYS A 115 12.01 5.86 13.53
CA LYS A 115 11.75 5.86 14.98
C LYS A 115 10.67 6.85 15.40
N PHE A 116 10.29 7.79 14.54
CA PHE A 116 9.33 8.86 14.86
C PHE A 116 8.02 8.37 15.48
N PRO A 117 7.40 7.27 15.01
CA PRO A 117 6.10 6.82 15.55
C PRO A 117 6.17 6.50 17.05
N LYS A 118 7.30 5.97 17.51
CA LYS A 118 7.51 5.54 18.90
C LYS A 118 8.22 6.60 19.75
N GLU A 119 9.23 7.24 19.19
CA GLU A 119 10.16 8.12 19.91
C GLU A 119 9.91 9.62 19.66
N ARG A 120 8.98 9.98 18.77
CA ARG A 120 8.82 11.34 18.23
C ARG A 120 10.12 11.84 17.59
N ILE A 121 10.21 13.14 17.31
CA ILE A 121 11.43 13.74 16.76
C ILE A 121 12.36 14.11 17.92
N GLY A 122 13.47 13.40 18.06
CA GLY A 122 14.51 13.70 19.05
C GLY A 122 15.45 14.84 18.62
N PRO A 123 16.29 15.37 19.54
CA PRO A 123 17.25 16.46 19.24
C PRO A 123 18.18 16.17 18.06
N ASP A 124 18.71 14.94 17.96
CA ASP A 124 19.60 14.53 16.87
C ASP A 124 18.88 14.57 15.51
N ALA A 125 17.64 14.07 15.47
CA ALA A 125 16.81 14.12 14.26
C ALA A 125 16.50 15.57 13.85
N PHE A 126 16.24 16.46 14.81
CA PHE A 126 16.06 17.89 14.52
C PHE A 126 17.31 18.55 13.93
N HIS A 127 18.50 18.17 14.42
CA HIS A 127 19.75 18.71 13.88
C HIS A 127 19.99 18.27 12.42
N VAL A 128 19.68 17.01 12.11
CA VAL A 128 19.74 16.47 10.74
C VAL A 128 18.70 17.17 9.85
N LEU A 129 17.46 17.28 10.30
CA LEU A 129 16.38 17.97 9.58
C LEU A 129 16.73 19.43 9.28
N GLU A 130 17.29 20.17 10.23
CA GLU A 130 17.67 21.58 10.02
C GLU A 130 18.70 21.74 8.89
N LYS A 131 19.70 20.84 8.81
CA LYS A 131 20.68 20.87 7.71
C LYS A 131 20.02 20.60 6.37
N ILE A 132 19.11 19.63 6.33
CA ILE A 132 18.38 19.24 5.13
C ILE A 132 17.44 20.36 4.68
N PHE A 133 16.75 21.04 5.59
CA PHE A 133 15.87 22.17 5.28
C PHE A 133 16.63 23.29 4.58
N LYS A 134 17.81 23.67 5.07
CA LYS A 134 18.67 24.69 4.44
C LYS A 134 19.11 24.30 3.02
N LYS A 135 19.41 23.01 2.80
CA LYS A 135 19.70 22.48 1.46
C LYS A 135 18.45 22.53 0.57
N PHE A 136 17.28 22.18 1.11
CA PHE A 136 16.02 22.20 0.38
C PHE A 136 15.60 23.61 -0.04
N GLU A 137 15.76 24.61 0.84
CA GLU A 137 15.49 26.03 0.54
C GLU A 137 16.31 26.56 -0.64
N THR A 138 17.47 25.94 -0.92
CA THR A 138 18.34 26.25 -2.06
C THR A 138 18.20 25.24 -3.21
N ASN A 139 17.11 24.47 -3.23
CA ASN A 139 16.82 23.40 -4.20
C ASN A 139 17.94 22.36 -4.33
N PHE A 140 18.69 22.08 -3.26
CA PHE A 140 19.88 21.21 -3.29
C PHE A 140 20.92 21.66 -4.34
N GLY A 141 20.99 22.96 -4.63
CA GLY A 141 21.88 23.53 -5.64
C GLY A 141 21.43 23.29 -7.08
N LEU A 142 20.24 22.74 -7.32
CA LEU A 142 19.70 22.54 -8.65
C LEU A 142 19.22 23.85 -9.28
N SER A 143 19.58 24.05 -10.54
CA SER A 143 19.13 25.18 -11.36
C SER A 143 18.05 24.75 -12.34
N ASN A 144 17.21 25.69 -12.81
CA ASN A 144 16.18 25.45 -13.82
C ASN A 144 15.15 24.36 -13.49
N VAL A 145 14.79 24.21 -12.21
CA VAL A 145 13.78 23.26 -11.74
C VAL A 145 12.40 23.62 -12.31
N LYS A 146 11.89 22.82 -13.25
CA LYS A 146 10.55 22.98 -13.85
C LYS A 146 9.74 21.69 -13.69
N ASN A 147 8.41 21.80 -13.60
CA ASN A 147 7.51 20.68 -13.26
C ASN A 147 7.66 19.38 -14.08
N ASN A 148 8.22 19.45 -15.29
CA ASN A 148 8.42 18.32 -16.20
C ASN A 148 9.88 17.85 -16.33
N THR A 149 10.77 18.32 -15.45
CA THR A 149 12.20 18.00 -15.47
C THR A 149 12.53 16.90 -14.45
N ILE A 150 13.61 16.15 -14.70
CA ILE A 150 14.13 15.16 -13.75
C ILE A 150 14.59 15.84 -12.46
N GLU A 151 15.10 17.07 -12.52
CA GLU A 151 15.46 17.87 -11.35
C GLU A 151 14.26 18.11 -10.43
N TYR A 152 13.11 18.47 -11.01
CA TYR A 152 11.87 18.63 -10.24
C TYR A 152 11.37 17.30 -9.66
N GLN A 153 11.46 16.21 -10.43
CA GLN A 153 11.14 14.87 -9.94
C GLN A 153 12.01 14.51 -8.73
N VAL A 154 13.32 14.70 -8.82
CA VAL A 154 14.29 14.47 -7.74
C VAL A 154 14.00 15.35 -6.52
N LEU A 155 13.71 16.64 -6.71
CA LEU A 155 13.31 17.52 -5.61
C LEU A 155 12.05 17.04 -4.91
N LYS A 156 11.01 16.63 -5.66
CA LYS A 156 9.78 16.13 -5.07
C LYS A 156 9.96 14.80 -4.36
N HIS A 157 10.91 13.98 -4.81
CA HIS A 157 11.28 12.78 -4.07
C HIS A 157 11.90 13.14 -2.71
N ILE A 158 12.84 14.09 -2.69
CA ILE A 158 13.47 14.60 -1.45
C ILE A 158 12.41 15.24 -0.53
N GLU A 159 11.54 16.08 -1.07
CA GLU A 159 10.42 16.70 -0.33
C GLU A 159 9.55 15.63 0.33
N GLY A 160 9.24 14.55 -0.38
CA GLY A 160 8.47 13.42 0.16
C GLY A 160 9.18 12.69 1.30
N VAL A 161 10.47 12.40 1.14
CA VAL A 161 11.30 11.76 2.17
C VAL A 161 11.32 12.55 3.47
N ILE A 162 11.25 13.89 3.37
CA ILE A 162 11.21 14.79 4.51
C ILE A 162 9.79 14.93 5.08
N ALA A 163 8.83 15.31 4.23
CA ALA A 163 7.51 15.75 4.66
C ALA A 163 6.59 14.59 5.04
N ALA A 164 6.71 13.42 4.39
CA ALA A 164 5.81 12.29 4.62
C ALA A 164 5.92 11.71 6.04
N PRO A 165 7.13 11.43 6.60
CA PRO A 165 7.21 10.96 7.98
C PRO A 165 6.73 11.99 9.00
N ILE A 166 6.96 13.29 8.73
CA ILE A 166 6.51 14.39 9.58
C ILE A 166 4.97 14.49 9.58
N ILE A 167 4.33 14.52 8.40
CA ILE A 167 2.87 14.67 8.34
C ILE A 167 2.14 13.47 8.96
N VAL A 168 2.68 12.25 8.79
CA VAL A 168 2.14 11.05 9.43
C VAL A 168 2.26 11.15 10.96
N LEU A 169 3.44 11.53 11.48
CA LEU A 169 3.64 11.73 12.92
C LEU A 169 2.65 12.75 13.49
N LEU A 170 2.45 13.87 12.80
CA LEU A 170 1.52 14.92 13.21
C LEU A 170 0.06 14.47 13.15
N GLY A 171 -0.30 13.68 12.13
CA GLY A 171 -1.63 13.11 11.96
C GLY A 171 -1.99 12.08 13.04
N VAL A 172 -1.09 11.13 13.31
CA VAL A 172 -1.27 10.09 14.33
C VAL A 172 -1.40 10.72 15.73
N ASN A 173 -0.63 11.76 16.02
CA ASN A 173 -0.69 12.47 17.31
C ASN A 173 -1.81 13.53 17.39
N GLY A 174 -2.72 13.59 16.42
CA GLY A 174 -3.90 14.45 16.47
C GLY A 174 -3.63 15.95 16.33
N LEU A 175 -2.47 16.40 15.78
CA LEU A 175 -2.24 17.84 15.50
C LEU A 175 -3.37 18.41 14.64
N PHE A 176 -3.87 17.62 13.71
CA PHE A 176 -4.91 18.04 12.77
C PHE A 176 -6.32 17.97 13.35
N HIS A 177 -6.45 17.99 14.68
CA HIS A 177 -7.75 18.14 15.34
C HIS A 177 -8.38 19.49 14.96
N LYS A 178 -9.71 19.53 14.85
CA LYS A 178 -10.48 20.65 14.28
C LYS A 178 -10.11 22.03 14.86
N TYR A 179 -9.76 22.07 16.14
CA TYR A 179 -9.34 23.28 16.84
C TYR A 179 -8.09 23.95 16.22
N PHE A 180 -7.02 23.19 15.96
CA PHE A 180 -5.78 23.71 15.39
C PHE A 180 -5.88 24.03 13.89
N MET A 181 -6.91 23.51 13.22
CA MET A 181 -7.14 23.79 11.80
C MET A 181 -7.81 25.15 11.55
N GLU A 182 -8.51 25.71 12.54
CA GLU A 182 -9.30 26.95 12.38
C GLU A 182 -8.61 28.19 13.00
N ALA A 183 -7.80 28.01 14.04
CA ALA A 183 -7.13 29.10 14.76
C ALA A 183 -5.61 29.16 14.48
N SER A 184 -5.02 30.34 14.66
CA SER A 184 -3.56 30.47 14.72
C SER A 184 -3.03 29.88 16.03
N PHE A 185 -1.86 29.23 15.99
CA PHE A 185 -1.24 28.62 17.17
C PHE A 185 0.27 28.88 17.21
N ARG A 186 0.89 28.79 18.39
CA ARG A 186 2.33 28.82 18.61
C ARG A 186 2.88 27.41 18.86
N ALA A 187 4.18 27.22 18.65
CA ALA A 187 4.82 25.91 18.82
C ALA A 187 4.68 25.35 20.25
N GLN A 188 4.74 26.21 21.28
CA GLN A 188 4.60 25.80 22.69
C GLN A 188 3.19 25.33 23.07
N GLU A 189 2.18 25.63 22.25
CA GLU A 189 0.81 25.16 22.48
C GLU A 189 0.64 23.68 22.07
N TYR A 190 1.62 23.11 21.36
CA TYR A 190 1.54 21.74 20.82
C TYR A 190 2.69 20.83 21.28
N HIS A 191 3.92 21.34 21.37
CA HIS A 191 5.10 20.51 21.60
C HIS A 191 5.87 20.91 22.85
N SER A 192 6.32 19.92 23.64
CA SER A 192 7.11 20.12 24.86
C SER A 192 8.49 20.74 24.59
N ASN A 193 8.99 20.63 23.35
CA ASN A 193 10.18 21.31 22.85
C ASN A 193 9.78 22.28 21.71
N PRO A 194 9.35 23.52 22.04
CA PRO A 194 8.82 24.46 21.07
C PRO A 194 9.86 24.97 20.07
N GLU A 195 11.11 25.20 20.50
CA GLU A 195 12.17 25.70 19.64
C GLU A 195 12.49 24.73 18.50
N SER A 196 12.51 23.43 18.79
CA SER A 196 12.77 22.43 17.77
C SER A 196 11.56 22.24 16.85
N PHE A 197 10.35 22.26 17.41
CA PHE A 197 9.12 22.14 16.62
C PHE A 197 8.90 23.34 15.71
N LYS A 198 9.31 24.55 16.13
CA LYS A 198 9.30 25.77 15.31
C LYS A 198 10.02 25.59 13.98
N LYS A 199 11.14 24.85 13.96
CA LYS A 199 11.89 24.54 12.73
C LYS A 199 11.08 23.72 11.72
N ILE A 200 10.27 22.77 12.21
CA ILE A 200 9.35 21.99 11.37
C ILE A 200 8.26 22.89 10.80
N LEU A 201 7.64 23.72 11.64
CA LEU A 201 6.59 24.64 11.21
C LEU A 201 7.12 25.67 10.21
N ASP A 202 8.36 26.14 10.39
CA ASP A 202 9.03 27.03 9.44
C ASP A 202 9.26 26.36 8.08
N PHE A 203 9.73 25.11 8.09
CA PHE A 203 9.87 24.34 6.85
C PHE A 203 8.51 24.08 6.18
N LEU A 204 7.48 23.67 6.93
CA LEU A 204 6.14 23.48 6.38
C LEU A 204 5.51 24.80 5.90
N SER A 205 5.89 25.93 6.50
CA SER A 205 5.51 27.27 6.00
C SER A 205 6.20 27.59 4.67
N HIS A 206 7.48 27.21 4.52
CA HIS A 206 8.21 27.31 3.25
C HIS A 206 7.57 26.45 2.16
N LEU A 207 7.04 25.27 2.50
CA LEU A 207 6.23 24.44 1.59
C LEU A 207 4.81 24.99 1.33
N GLY A 208 4.43 26.11 1.95
CA GLY A 208 3.13 26.75 1.77
C GLY A 208 2.00 26.14 2.59
N TRP A 209 2.27 25.21 3.53
CA TRP A 209 1.24 24.57 4.34
C TRP A 209 0.74 25.47 5.47
N PHE A 210 1.59 26.40 5.92
CA PHE A 210 1.25 27.38 6.93
C PHE A 210 1.63 28.79 6.47
N THR A 211 0.85 29.78 6.87
CA THR A 211 1.31 31.18 6.93
C THR A 211 1.84 31.46 8.32
N LYS A 212 3.06 32.00 8.39
CA LYS A 212 3.66 32.47 9.64
C LYS A 212 3.45 33.98 9.80
N LYS A 213 2.94 34.40 10.95
CA LYS A 213 2.87 35.81 11.37
C LYS A 213 3.50 35.94 12.75
N LYS A 214 4.65 36.63 12.84
CA LYS A 214 5.49 36.66 14.06
C LYS A 214 5.80 35.21 14.51
N ASP A 215 5.32 34.80 15.69
CA ASP A 215 5.51 33.45 16.25
C ASP A 215 4.27 32.54 16.14
N THR A 216 3.24 32.97 15.42
CA THR A 216 2.02 32.17 15.22
C THR A 216 1.95 31.59 13.81
N TYR A 217 1.43 30.37 13.70
CA TYR A 217 1.21 29.64 12.46
C TYR A 217 -0.28 29.43 12.23
N GLN A 218 -0.71 29.55 10.98
CA GLN A 218 -2.09 29.28 10.57
C GLN A 218 -2.04 28.43 9.30
N PHE A 219 -2.87 27.38 9.21
CA PHE A 219 -2.95 26.58 8.00
C PHE A 219 -3.40 27.41 6.79
N THR A 220 -2.79 27.14 5.65
CA THR A 220 -3.33 27.55 4.36
C THR A 220 -4.40 26.58 3.87
N ASP A 221 -5.14 26.95 2.84
CA ASP A 221 -6.05 26.03 2.15
C ASP A 221 -5.32 24.76 1.65
N GLU A 222 -4.07 24.91 1.18
CA GLU A 222 -3.20 23.81 0.73
C GLU A 222 -2.73 22.94 1.89
N GLY A 223 -2.29 23.56 3.00
CA GLY A 223 -1.91 22.84 4.21
C GLY A 223 -3.06 22.03 4.80
N LEU A 224 -4.27 22.60 4.82
CA LEU A 224 -5.49 21.87 5.21
C LEU A 224 -5.78 20.70 4.27
N PHE A 225 -5.50 20.84 2.97
CA PHE A 225 -5.67 19.76 2.01
C PHE A 225 -4.77 18.55 2.32
N PHE A 226 -3.49 18.80 2.64
CA PHE A 226 -2.54 17.76 3.03
C PHE A 226 -2.85 17.17 4.40
N ALA A 227 -3.13 18.01 5.41
CA ALA A 227 -3.48 17.58 6.76
C ALA A 227 -4.67 16.60 6.78
N LYS A 228 -5.73 16.92 6.03
CA LYS A 228 -6.91 16.05 5.87
C LYS A 228 -6.63 14.75 5.12
N ARG A 229 -5.45 14.61 4.50
CA ARG A 229 -4.99 13.44 3.74
C ARG A 229 -3.70 12.86 4.29
N ALA A 230 -3.34 13.17 5.53
CA ALA A 230 -2.14 12.64 6.17
C ALA A 230 -2.10 11.09 6.14
N SER A 231 -3.25 10.44 6.30
CA SER A 231 -3.39 8.98 6.22
C SER A 231 -2.99 8.39 4.87
N ALA A 232 -3.09 9.15 3.76
CA ALA A 232 -2.65 8.69 2.45
C ALA A 232 -1.14 8.41 2.37
N TYR A 233 -0.36 8.98 3.30
CA TYR A 233 1.07 8.69 3.46
C TYR A 233 1.34 7.49 4.37
N GLY A 234 0.40 7.12 5.23
CA GLY A 234 0.63 6.19 6.34
C GLY A 234 1.08 4.80 5.88
N VAL A 235 0.49 4.26 4.82
CA VAL A 235 0.89 2.94 4.29
C VAL A 235 2.34 2.98 3.81
N THR A 236 2.72 3.92 2.94
CA THR A 236 4.11 3.97 2.43
C THR A 236 5.12 4.27 3.54
N VAL A 237 4.81 5.19 4.45
CA VAL A 237 5.69 5.53 5.59
C VAL A 237 5.81 4.35 6.57
N SER A 238 4.80 3.49 6.70
CA SER A 238 4.91 2.32 7.58
C SER A 238 6.01 1.34 7.15
N TYR A 239 6.41 1.34 5.87
CA TYR A 239 7.49 0.50 5.33
C TYR A 239 8.88 1.16 5.40
N LEU A 240 9.05 2.28 6.12
CA LEU A 240 10.38 2.84 6.38
C LEU A 240 11.40 1.81 6.92
N PRO A 241 11.05 0.84 7.79
CA PRO A 241 11.99 -0.21 8.19
C PRO A 241 12.52 -1.02 7.00
N THR A 242 11.66 -1.32 6.02
CA THR A 242 12.04 -1.98 4.76
C THR A 242 12.96 -1.08 3.94
N PHE A 243 12.60 0.19 3.75
CA PHE A 243 13.38 1.12 2.93
C PHE A 243 14.77 1.43 3.49
N VAL A 244 14.92 1.46 4.82
CA VAL A 244 16.22 1.61 5.49
C VAL A 244 17.11 0.37 5.28
N ALA A 245 16.53 -0.81 5.12
CA ALA A 245 17.26 -2.07 4.98
C ALA A 245 17.57 -2.46 3.52
N LEU A 246 17.30 -1.62 2.52
CA LEU A 246 17.42 -2.01 1.10
C LEU A 246 18.82 -2.45 0.67
N ASP A 247 19.88 -1.88 1.23
CA ASP A 247 21.25 -2.33 0.91
C ASP A 247 21.46 -3.79 1.34
N GLU A 248 20.93 -4.18 2.50
CA GLU A 248 20.99 -5.54 3.02
C GLU A 248 20.03 -6.47 2.29
N LEU A 249 18.80 -6.03 2.01
CA LEU A 249 17.83 -6.82 1.26
C LEU A 249 18.32 -7.10 -0.16
N ILE A 250 18.85 -6.11 -0.87
CA ILE A 250 19.27 -6.29 -2.27
C ILE A 250 20.63 -6.99 -2.38
N PHE A 251 21.58 -6.73 -1.49
CA PHE A 251 22.98 -7.18 -1.66
C PHE A 251 23.56 -8.00 -0.50
N GLY A 252 22.78 -8.23 0.55
CA GLY A 252 23.18 -8.96 1.76
C GLY A 252 22.19 -10.06 2.11
N ASN A 253 21.81 -10.15 3.38
CA ASN A 253 20.86 -11.13 3.88
C ASN A 253 19.40 -10.73 3.55
N PRO A 254 18.72 -11.45 2.63
CA PRO A 254 17.32 -11.15 2.29
C PRO A 254 16.35 -11.43 3.45
N LEU A 255 16.78 -12.15 4.49
CA LEU A 255 15.97 -12.51 5.65
C LEU A 255 16.15 -11.55 6.84
N VAL A 256 16.87 -10.43 6.69
CA VAL A 256 17.18 -9.52 7.79
C VAL A 256 15.93 -8.97 8.51
N LEU A 257 14.81 -8.84 7.79
CA LEU A 257 13.53 -8.37 8.34
C LEU A 257 12.52 -9.49 8.64
N LYS A 258 12.92 -10.77 8.48
CA LYS A 258 12.05 -11.90 8.80
C LYS A 258 11.88 -12.03 10.33
N THR A 259 10.66 -12.37 10.74
CA THR A 259 10.33 -12.74 12.12
C THR A 259 10.43 -14.25 12.31
N GLU A 260 10.71 -14.70 13.54
CA GLU A 260 10.86 -16.13 13.83
C GLU A 260 9.50 -16.81 14.00
N SER A 261 8.56 -16.10 14.62
CA SER A 261 7.18 -16.55 14.83
C SER A 261 6.15 -15.57 14.24
N VAL A 262 4.97 -16.10 13.91
CA VAL A 262 3.78 -15.33 13.51
C VAL A 262 3.27 -14.44 14.66
N SER A 263 3.63 -14.75 15.91
CA SER A 263 3.32 -13.95 17.09
C SER A 263 4.23 -12.75 17.29
N ASP A 264 5.38 -12.70 16.61
CA ASP A 264 6.36 -11.65 16.80
C ASP A 264 5.93 -10.37 16.10
N THR A 265 6.33 -9.22 16.66
CA THR A 265 6.14 -7.94 15.99
C THR A 265 6.91 -7.93 14.68
N GLU A 266 6.21 -7.62 13.60
CA GLU A 266 6.79 -7.50 12.26
C GLU A 266 7.91 -6.45 12.24
N LYS A 267 9.06 -6.82 11.65
CA LYS A 267 10.23 -5.92 11.56
C LYS A 267 10.21 -5.06 10.29
N HIS A 268 9.55 -5.52 9.24
CA HIS A 268 9.56 -4.89 7.92
C HIS A 268 8.59 -3.69 7.81
N VAL A 269 7.59 -3.63 8.70
CA VAL A 269 6.53 -2.62 8.67
C VAL A 269 6.10 -2.21 10.07
N ASP A 270 5.82 -0.92 10.28
CA ASP A 270 5.09 -0.45 11.47
C ASP A 270 3.60 -0.75 11.30
N ARG A 271 3.13 -1.87 11.89
CA ARG A 271 1.77 -2.37 11.66
C ARG A 271 0.69 -1.41 12.17
N GLU A 272 0.90 -0.73 13.29
CA GLU A 272 -0.09 0.22 13.82
C GLU A 272 -0.27 1.41 12.88
N MET A 273 0.83 1.97 12.37
CA MET A 273 0.77 3.03 11.35
C MET A 273 0.15 2.53 10.05
N ASN A 274 0.48 1.32 9.62
CA ASN A 274 -0.07 0.73 8.40
C ASN A 274 -1.60 0.62 8.46
N VAL A 275 -2.14 0.16 9.60
CA VAL A 275 -3.58 0.09 9.88
C VAL A 275 -4.20 1.49 9.92
N TRP A 276 -3.55 2.47 10.56
CA TRP A 276 -4.02 3.85 10.57
C TRP A 276 -4.07 4.47 9.15
N GLY A 277 -3.04 4.24 8.35
CA GLY A 277 -2.92 4.74 6.99
C GLY A 277 -3.96 4.14 6.04
N SER A 278 -4.16 2.82 6.11
CA SER A 278 -5.17 2.11 5.31
C SER A 278 -6.59 2.54 5.66
N GLY A 279 -6.91 2.71 6.96
CA GLY A 279 -8.20 3.17 7.47
C GLY A 279 -8.78 4.42 6.76
N GLY A 280 -7.92 5.38 6.40
CA GLY A 280 -8.32 6.62 5.72
C GLY A 280 -8.72 6.46 4.25
N ALA A 281 -8.31 5.38 3.58
CA ALA A 281 -8.57 5.15 2.16
C ALA A 281 -9.96 4.53 1.88
N HIS A 282 -10.56 3.86 2.87
CA HIS A 282 -11.70 2.97 2.66
C HIS A 282 -13.04 3.65 2.38
N ALA A 283 -13.26 4.90 2.83
CA ALA A 283 -14.57 5.55 2.77
C ALA A 283 -15.16 5.66 1.34
N THR A 284 -14.31 5.79 0.31
CA THR A 284 -14.77 5.86 -1.09
C THR A 284 -15.19 4.49 -1.61
N TYR A 285 -14.47 3.43 -1.23
CA TYR A 285 -14.76 2.06 -1.66
C TYR A 285 -16.01 1.51 -0.98
N PHE A 286 -16.20 1.86 0.30
CA PHE A 286 -17.35 1.43 1.09
C PHE A 286 -18.68 1.83 0.46
N LYS A 287 -18.78 2.99 -0.20
CA LYS A 287 -20.02 3.38 -0.89
C LYS A 287 -20.45 2.35 -1.96
N ILE A 288 -19.50 1.77 -2.70
CA ILE A 288 -19.83 0.75 -3.70
C ILE A 288 -20.19 -0.58 -3.03
N ILE A 289 -19.49 -0.91 -1.95
CA ILE A 289 -19.81 -2.08 -1.12
C ILE A 289 -21.24 -1.97 -0.55
N ASP A 290 -21.63 -0.80 -0.03
CA ASP A 290 -22.99 -0.56 0.49
C ASP A 290 -24.04 -0.98 -0.54
N ASP A 291 -23.89 -0.53 -1.80
CA ASP A 291 -24.84 -0.85 -2.86
C ASP A 291 -24.91 -2.37 -3.12
N ILE A 292 -23.78 -3.08 -3.09
CA ILE A 292 -23.72 -4.54 -3.25
C ILE A 292 -24.44 -5.24 -2.10
N ILE A 293 -24.12 -4.85 -0.86
CA ILE A 293 -24.71 -5.42 0.36
C ILE A 293 -26.23 -5.17 0.37
N ILE A 294 -26.66 -3.94 0.09
CA ILE A 294 -28.08 -3.58 0.05
C ILE A 294 -28.82 -4.44 -0.97
N ASN A 295 -28.25 -4.64 -2.16
CA ASN A 295 -28.87 -5.47 -3.18
C ASN A 295 -28.97 -6.94 -2.77
N LEU A 296 -27.92 -7.52 -2.17
CA LEU A 296 -27.92 -8.92 -1.74
C LEU A 296 -28.92 -9.17 -0.61
N PHE A 297 -28.97 -8.30 0.42
CA PHE A 297 -29.82 -8.47 1.60
C PHE A 297 -31.24 -7.88 1.46
N ASN A 298 -31.61 -7.42 0.25
CA ASN A 298 -32.99 -7.06 -0.12
C ASN A 298 -33.73 -8.15 -0.92
N LYS A 299 -33.04 -9.22 -1.31
CA LYS A 299 -33.62 -10.40 -1.96
C LYS A 299 -34.58 -11.17 -1.04
N PRO A 300 -35.39 -12.13 -1.55
CA PRO A 300 -36.09 -13.10 -0.71
C PRO A 300 -35.13 -13.79 0.28
N ILE A 301 -35.58 -14.07 1.51
CA ILE A 301 -34.71 -14.54 2.61
C ILE A 301 -33.94 -15.82 2.28
N ASP A 302 -34.56 -16.74 1.54
CA ASP A 302 -33.98 -18.00 1.07
C ASP A 302 -32.90 -17.82 -0.02
N GLU A 303 -32.89 -16.67 -0.69
CA GLU A 303 -31.86 -16.27 -1.66
C GLU A 303 -30.74 -15.42 -1.04
N GLN A 304 -30.83 -15.07 0.24
CA GLN A 304 -29.82 -14.28 0.94
C GLN A 304 -28.72 -15.17 1.54
N PRO A 305 -27.49 -14.62 1.67
CA PRO A 305 -26.53 -15.19 2.60
C PRO A 305 -27.11 -15.22 4.03
N LYS A 306 -26.78 -16.24 4.81
CA LYS A 306 -27.16 -16.31 6.23
C LYS A 306 -26.38 -15.31 7.10
N GLY A 307 -25.30 -14.76 6.55
CA GLY A 307 -24.41 -13.87 7.26
C GLY A 307 -23.18 -13.54 6.43
N ILE A 308 -22.16 -13.01 7.10
CA ILE A 308 -20.95 -12.48 6.50
C ILE A 308 -19.73 -13.01 7.22
N LEU A 309 -18.73 -13.39 6.44
CA LEU A 309 -17.38 -13.63 6.93
C LEU A 309 -16.42 -12.61 6.35
N ASP A 310 -15.72 -11.87 7.22
CA ASP A 310 -14.60 -11.01 6.85
C ASP A 310 -13.28 -11.71 7.16
N MET A 311 -12.54 -12.09 6.11
CA MET A 311 -11.22 -12.72 6.22
C MET A 311 -10.14 -11.64 6.19
N GLY A 312 -9.27 -11.65 7.21
CA GLY A 312 -8.35 -10.55 7.52
C GLY A 312 -9.08 -9.38 8.20
N CYS A 313 -9.93 -9.67 9.19
CA CYS A 313 -10.84 -8.68 9.77
C CYS A 313 -10.15 -7.52 10.51
N GLY A 314 -8.85 -7.63 10.82
CA GLY A 314 -8.05 -6.54 11.34
C GLY A 314 -8.60 -5.99 12.67
N ASN A 315 -9.21 -4.82 12.64
CA ASN A 315 -9.82 -4.18 13.82
C ASN A 315 -11.35 -4.33 13.89
N GLY A 316 -11.97 -5.04 12.95
CA GLY A 316 -13.42 -5.27 12.90
C GLY A 316 -14.27 -4.11 12.34
N ALA A 317 -13.64 -3.01 11.91
CA ALA A 317 -14.38 -1.83 11.44
C ALA A 317 -15.23 -2.13 10.18
N PHE A 318 -14.76 -3.01 9.30
CA PHE A 318 -15.51 -3.37 8.09
C PHE A 318 -16.72 -4.24 8.41
N ILE A 319 -16.58 -5.22 9.31
CA ILE A 319 -17.70 -6.02 9.82
C ILE A 319 -18.77 -5.11 10.43
N GLN A 320 -18.36 -4.19 11.31
CA GLN A 320 -19.27 -3.22 11.93
C GLN A 320 -20.01 -2.40 10.86
N HIS A 321 -19.28 -1.85 9.89
CA HIS A 321 -19.86 -1.06 8.81
C HIS A 321 -20.88 -1.86 8.00
N ILE A 322 -20.57 -3.10 7.61
CA ILE A 322 -21.52 -3.92 6.84
C ILE A 322 -22.75 -4.27 7.69
N PHE A 323 -22.58 -4.60 8.98
CA PHE A 323 -23.70 -4.85 9.87
C PHE A 323 -24.64 -3.64 9.93
N ASP A 324 -24.11 -2.44 10.15
CA ASP A 324 -24.90 -1.20 10.18
C ASP A 324 -25.65 -0.97 8.85
N VAL A 325 -25.00 -1.26 7.71
CA VAL A 325 -25.66 -1.19 6.39
C VAL A 325 -26.82 -2.17 6.31
N ILE A 326 -26.66 -3.41 6.76
CA ILE A 326 -27.74 -4.41 6.70
C ILE A 326 -28.87 -4.03 7.66
N GLU A 327 -28.55 -3.71 8.91
CA GLU A 327 -29.50 -3.35 9.95
C GLU A 327 -30.37 -2.16 9.54
N TYR A 328 -29.75 -1.06 9.10
CA TYR A 328 -30.47 0.19 8.88
C TYR A 328 -30.95 0.40 7.44
N LYS A 329 -30.35 -0.24 6.43
CA LYS A 329 -30.61 0.06 5.01
C LYS A 329 -31.22 -1.09 4.20
N THR A 330 -31.54 -2.23 4.81
CA THR A 330 -32.07 -3.40 4.07
C THR A 330 -33.37 -3.95 4.63
N ARG A 331 -34.05 -4.79 3.83
CA ARG A 331 -35.22 -5.56 4.26
C ARG A 331 -34.82 -6.61 5.30
N ARG A 332 -33.64 -7.23 5.18
CA ARG A 332 -33.12 -8.17 6.17
C ARG A 332 -32.98 -7.54 7.55
N GLY A 333 -32.55 -6.28 7.63
CA GLY A 333 -32.45 -5.53 8.88
C GLY A 333 -33.76 -5.48 9.69
N LYS A 334 -34.92 -5.47 9.01
CA LYS A 334 -36.25 -5.48 9.65
C LYS A 334 -36.69 -6.86 10.14
N LEU A 335 -35.90 -7.90 9.87
CA LEU A 335 -36.25 -9.31 10.10
C LEU A 335 -35.16 -10.03 10.92
N LEU A 336 -34.23 -9.30 11.56
CA LEU A 336 -33.11 -9.89 12.29
C LEU A 336 -33.54 -10.73 13.51
N ASP A 337 -34.71 -10.45 14.09
CA ASP A 337 -35.27 -11.26 15.19
C ASP A 337 -35.66 -12.67 14.75
N GLU A 338 -36.23 -12.81 13.55
CA GLU A 338 -36.64 -14.11 12.98
C GLU A 338 -35.50 -14.77 12.20
N TYR A 339 -34.67 -13.97 11.52
CA TYR A 339 -33.56 -14.39 10.68
C TYR A 339 -32.28 -13.64 11.07
N PRO A 340 -31.62 -14.00 12.18
CA PRO A 340 -30.40 -13.33 12.63
C PRO A 340 -29.27 -13.44 11.60
N LEU A 341 -28.32 -12.50 11.65
CA LEU A 341 -27.10 -12.55 10.84
C LEU A 341 -26.01 -13.32 11.58
N LEU A 342 -25.34 -14.21 10.84
CA LEU A 342 -24.09 -14.81 11.30
C LEU A 342 -22.92 -13.90 10.93
N LEU A 343 -22.38 -13.16 11.88
CA LEU A 343 -21.19 -12.33 11.66
C LEU A 343 -19.93 -13.08 12.09
N ILE A 344 -18.95 -13.19 11.19
CA ILE A 344 -17.67 -13.85 11.45
C ILE A 344 -16.54 -12.89 11.09
N GLY A 345 -15.63 -12.65 12.04
CA GLY A 345 -14.32 -12.08 11.77
C GLY A 345 -13.24 -13.14 11.89
N ALA A 346 -12.48 -13.35 10.82
CA ALA A 346 -11.38 -14.29 10.78
C ALA A 346 -10.06 -13.55 10.53
N ASP A 347 -9.02 -13.89 11.29
CA ASP A 347 -7.69 -13.33 11.13
C ASP A 347 -6.64 -14.31 11.65
N PHE A 348 -5.49 -14.39 10.98
CA PHE A 348 -4.38 -15.24 11.39
C PHE A 348 -3.59 -14.64 12.56
N ASN A 349 -3.72 -13.32 12.79
CA ASN A 349 -3.02 -12.58 13.83
C ASN A 349 -3.88 -12.45 15.10
N GLN A 350 -3.38 -12.99 16.22
CA GLN A 350 -4.10 -12.98 17.50
C GLN A 350 -4.35 -11.57 18.06
N ALA A 351 -3.47 -10.60 17.79
CA ALA A 351 -3.66 -9.21 18.23
C ALA A 351 -4.83 -8.55 17.47
N ALA A 352 -4.96 -8.80 16.16
CA ALA A 352 -6.09 -8.36 15.35
C ALA A 352 -7.41 -8.94 15.89
N LEU A 353 -7.46 -10.23 16.19
CA LEU A 353 -8.64 -10.86 16.80
C LEU A 353 -9.03 -10.23 18.14
N LYS A 354 -8.06 -9.91 19.00
CA LYS A 354 -8.30 -9.25 20.28
C LYS A 354 -8.91 -7.86 20.09
N VAL A 355 -8.36 -7.05 19.18
CA VAL A 355 -8.87 -5.70 18.86
C VAL A 355 -10.26 -5.78 18.24
N THR A 356 -10.47 -6.68 17.28
CA THR A 356 -11.77 -6.93 16.65
C THR A 356 -12.84 -7.26 17.70
N ARG A 357 -12.56 -8.20 18.62
CA ARG A 357 -13.51 -8.52 19.71
C ARG A 357 -13.84 -7.30 20.56
N ALA A 358 -12.84 -6.53 20.97
CA ALA A 358 -13.05 -5.36 21.81
C ALA A 358 -13.92 -4.29 21.11
N ASN A 359 -13.67 -4.05 19.82
CA ASN A 359 -14.43 -3.07 19.03
C ASN A 359 -15.87 -3.51 18.78
N LEU A 360 -16.09 -4.78 18.41
CA LEU A 360 -17.44 -5.30 18.17
C LEU A 360 -18.26 -5.35 19.47
N ILE A 361 -17.67 -5.74 20.61
CA ILE A 361 -18.34 -5.67 21.92
C ILE A 361 -18.71 -4.23 22.26
N LYS A 362 -17.80 -3.27 22.01
CA LYS A 362 -18.07 -1.84 22.26
C LYS A 362 -19.18 -1.29 21.35
N ALA A 363 -19.32 -1.85 20.16
CA ALA A 363 -20.37 -1.51 19.20
C ALA A 363 -21.69 -2.28 19.45
N ASP A 364 -21.77 -3.13 20.47
CA ASP A 364 -22.91 -4.02 20.76
C ASP A 364 -23.26 -4.98 19.60
N ILE A 365 -22.24 -5.41 18.85
CA ILE A 365 -22.37 -6.33 17.71
C ILE A 365 -21.91 -7.72 18.12
N TRP A 366 -22.82 -8.70 18.00
CA TRP A 366 -22.49 -10.11 18.27
C TRP A 366 -21.89 -10.79 17.03
N ALA A 367 -20.61 -11.17 17.13
CA ALA A 367 -19.89 -11.87 16.06
C ALA A 367 -19.02 -13.01 16.61
N LYS A 368 -18.75 -14.00 15.77
CA LYS A 368 -17.72 -15.02 16.03
C LYS A 368 -16.39 -14.48 15.54
N VAL A 369 -15.41 -14.35 16.44
CA VAL A 369 -14.06 -13.88 16.10
C VAL A 369 -13.09 -15.03 16.29
N ILE A 370 -12.60 -15.58 15.18
CA ILE A 370 -11.88 -16.86 15.14
C ILE A 370 -10.56 -16.73 14.40
N TRP A 371 -9.65 -17.66 14.68
CA TRP A 371 -8.43 -17.74 13.89
C TRP A 371 -8.73 -18.25 12.48
N GLY A 372 -8.11 -17.67 11.47
CA GLY A 372 -8.24 -18.14 10.09
C GLY A 372 -7.12 -17.62 9.21
N ASP A 373 -6.64 -18.48 8.31
CA ASP A 373 -5.64 -18.15 7.31
C ASP A 373 -6.30 -18.13 5.92
N ILE A 374 -6.08 -17.05 5.17
CA ILE A 374 -6.61 -16.92 3.81
C ILE A 374 -6.14 -18.07 2.88
N GLY A 375 -4.98 -18.67 3.12
CA GLY A 375 -4.47 -19.81 2.35
C GLY A 375 -5.13 -21.15 2.69
N ARG A 376 -5.91 -21.22 3.79
CA ARG A 376 -6.51 -22.45 4.35
C ARG A 376 -8.03 -22.32 4.59
N PRO A 377 -8.83 -22.05 3.53
CA PRO A 377 -10.29 -21.98 3.66
C PRO A 377 -10.91 -23.32 4.09
N ASP A 378 -10.23 -24.44 3.84
CA ASP A 378 -10.61 -25.78 4.29
C ASP A 378 -10.65 -25.90 5.81
N LEU A 379 -9.62 -25.37 6.47
CA LEU A 379 -9.52 -25.37 7.93
C LEU A 379 -10.57 -24.43 8.53
N LEU A 380 -10.70 -23.22 7.98
CA LEU A 380 -11.72 -22.26 8.41
C LEU A 380 -13.14 -22.84 8.30
N ALA A 381 -13.47 -23.48 7.19
CA ALA A 381 -14.78 -24.09 6.98
C ALA A 381 -15.04 -25.23 7.97
N LYS A 382 -14.02 -26.06 8.24
CA LYS A 382 -14.11 -27.14 9.24
C LYS A 382 -14.36 -26.57 10.63
N ASP A 383 -13.58 -25.59 11.07
CA ASP A 383 -13.67 -25.02 12.41
C ASP A 383 -15.02 -24.34 12.62
N LEU A 384 -15.50 -23.57 11.63
CA LEU A 384 -16.85 -22.98 11.66
C LEU A 384 -17.95 -24.03 11.78
N LYS A 385 -17.80 -25.15 11.07
CA LYS A 385 -18.79 -26.23 11.08
C LYS A 385 -18.79 -26.99 12.40
N VAL A 386 -17.61 -27.31 12.95
CA VAL A 386 -17.47 -28.09 14.19
C VAL A 386 -17.86 -27.27 15.41
N ASP A 387 -17.34 -26.05 15.53
CA ASP A 387 -17.46 -25.27 16.76
C ASP A 387 -18.77 -24.46 16.83
N TYR A 388 -19.32 -24.11 15.67
CA TYR A 388 -20.49 -23.21 15.60
C TYR A 388 -21.64 -23.74 14.74
N ASN A 389 -21.49 -24.90 14.09
CA ASN A 389 -22.44 -25.44 13.12
C ASN A 389 -22.79 -24.45 11.99
N ILE A 390 -21.79 -23.65 11.57
CA ILE A 390 -21.92 -22.69 10.47
C ILE A 390 -21.25 -23.26 9.23
N ASP A 391 -22.00 -23.37 8.14
CA ASP A 391 -21.45 -23.75 6.84
C ASP A 391 -20.90 -22.50 6.13
N LEU A 392 -19.59 -22.47 5.84
CA LEU A 392 -18.93 -21.32 5.21
C LEU A 392 -19.57 -20.91 3.86
N LYS A 393 -20.07 -21.90 3.11
CA LYS A 393 -20.77 -21.71 1.83
C LYS A 393 -22.11 -20.99 1.93
N ASP A 394 -22.66 -20.85 3.15
CA ASP A 394 -23.90 -20.13 3.40
C ASP A 394 -23.67 -18.65 3.71
N LEU A 395 -22.42 -18.20 3.77
CA LEU A 395 -22.04 -16.83 4.07
C LEU A 395 -21.61 -16.08 2.80
N LEU A 396 -21.82 -14.76 2.80
CA LEU A 396 -21.11 -13.87 1.89
C LEU A 396 -19.69 -13.72 2.44
N ASN A 397 -18.70 -14.15 1.67
CA ASN A 397 -17.31 -14.00 2.06
C ASN A 397 -16.80 -12.65 1.55
N VAL A 398 -16.21 -11.86 2.44
CA VAL A 398 -15.65 -10.54 2.14
C VAL A 398 -14.19 -10.50 2.58
N ARG A 399 -13.37 -9.74 1.86
CA ARG A 399 -12.00 -9.42 2.27
C ARG A 399 -11.50 -8.17 1.55
N THR A 400 -10.68 -7.40 2.24
CA THR A 400 -10.13 -6.14 1.71
C THR A 400 -8.61 -6.16 1.76
N PHE A 401 -7.97 -6.00 0.60
CA PHE A 401 -6.53 -5.86 0.42
C PHE A 401 -5.74 -7.04 1.02
N LEU A 402 -6.10 -8.27 0.65
CA LEU A 402 -5.56 -9.47 1.32
C LEU A 402 -5.06 -10.56 0.39
N ASP A 403 -5.62 -10.78 -0.80
CA ASP A 403 -5.18 -11.89 -1.66
C ASP A 403 -3.74 -11.69 -2.16
N HIS A 404 -3.33 -10.43 -2.35
CA HIS A 404 -1.93 -10.09 -2.67
C HIS A 404 -0.96 -10.33 -1.50
N ASN A 405 -1.44 -10.28 -0.25
CA ASN A 405 -0.63 -10.44 0.97
C ASN A 405 -0.73 -11.86 1.56
N ARG A 406 -1.24 -12.82 0.78
CA ARG A 406 -1.24 -14.23 1.18
C ARG A 406 0.20 -14.73 1.30
N ILE A 407 0.41 -15.69 2.20
CA ILE A 407 1.69 -16.39 2.30
C ILE A 407 1.97 -17.07 0.96
N TRP A 408 3.19 -16.90 0.47
CA TRP A 408 3.63 -17.55 -0.77
C TRP A 408 3.56 -19.07 -0.66
N GLU A 409 2.85 -19.67 -1.59
CA GLU A 409 2.86 -21.11 -1.82
C GLU A 409 3.22 -21.37 -3.28
N PRO A 410 4.30 -22.12 -3.56
CA PRO A 410 4.62 -22.56 -4.92
C PRO A 410 3.46 -23.40 -5.49
N PRO A 411 3.01 -23.11 -6.72
CA PRO A 411 1.91 -23.85 -7.35
C PRO A 411 2.31 -25.30 -7.60
N LYS A 412 1.38 -26.23 -7.37
CA LYS A 412 1.58 -27.66 -7.63
C LYS A 412 1.30 -28.02 -9.09
N ASN A 413 0.40 -27.28 -9.73
CA ASN A 413 -0.02 -27.47 -11.11
C ASN A 413 0.34 -26.23 -11.92
N LEU A 414 1.23 -26.42 -12.89
CA LEU A 414 1.66 -25.34 -13.77
C LEU A 414 0.76 -25.27 -14.99
N THR A 415 0.27 -24.07 -15.32
CA THR A 415 -0.45 -23.87 -16.56
C THR A 415 0.53 -23.63 -17.72
N GLN A 416 0.11 -23.95 -18.95
CA GLN A 416 0.90 -23.65 -20.14
C GLN A 416 0.66 -22.23 -20.67
N THR A 417 -0.07 -21.39 -19.94
CA THR A 417 -0.44 -20.05 -20.39
C THR A 417 0.62 -19.05 -19.96
N ASN A 418 1.16 -18.29 -20.90
CA ASN A 418 2.08 -17.21 -20.56
C ASN A 418 1.32 -16.07 -19.87
N SER A 419 1.92 -15.56 -18.81
CA SER A 419 1.44 -14.39 -18.09
C SER A 419 1.44 -13.14 -18.99
N HIS A 420 0.49 -12.25 -18.75
CA HIS A 420 0.51 -10.89 -19.31
C HIS A 420 0.95 -9.85 -18.27
N SER A 421 1.23 -10.28 -17.05
CA SER A 421 1.72 -9.39 -16.01
C SER A 421 3.11 -8.89 -16.36
N THR A 422 3.35 -7.65 -15.95
CA THR A 422 4.67 -7.02 -15.99
C THR A 422 5.33 -6.97 -14.62
N GLY A 423 4.69 -7.50 -13.56
CA GLY A 423 5.14 -7.37 -12.19
C GLY A 423 6.58 -7.85 -11.93
N ALA A 424 7.13 -7.40 -10.81
CA ALA A 424 8.40 -7.89 -10.28
C ALA A 424 8.13 -8.50 -8.90
N TYR A 425 8.29 -9.82 -8.80
CA TYR A 425 7.94 -10.58 -7.62
C TYR A 425 9.16 -11.24 -6.99
N ALA A 426 9.17 -11.27 -5.67
CA ALA A 426 10.22 -11.86 -4.87
C ALA A 426 9.62 -12.71 -3.76
N PHE A 427 10.37 -13.73 -3.36
CA PHE A 427 10.14 -14.41 -2.10
C PHE A 427 11.50 -14.68 -1.45
N GLN A 428 11.73 -14.08 -0.30
CA GLN A 428 12.99 -14.24 0.46
C GLN A 428 14.24 -13.95 -0.39
N GLY A 429 14.16 -12.94 -1.26
CA GLY A 429 15.26 -12.51 -2.13
C GLY A 429 15.32 -13.21 -3.49
N GLU A 430 14.65 -14.35 -3.65
CA GLU A 430 14.61 -15.07 -4.92
C GLU A 430 13.58 -14.47 -5.88
N GLN A 431 13.90 -14.44 -7.17
CA GLN A 431 12.98 -13.99 -8.21
C GLN A 431 11.87 -15.03 -8.43
N ILE A 432 10.62 -14.57 -8.50
CA ILE A 432 9.49 -15.40 -8.90
C ILE A 432 9.01 -15.00 -10.30
N SER A 433 8.71 -15.99 -11.14
CA SER A 433 8.14 -15.75 -12.46
C SER A 433 6.67 -15.33 -12.40
N ASN A 434 6.26 -14.47 -13.33
CA ASN A 434 4.88 -14.00 -13.40
C ASN A 434 3.89 -15.14 -13.65
N ASN A 435 4.32 -16.18 -14.39
CA ASN A 435 3.52 -17.41 -14.59
C ASN A 435 3.28 -18.13 -13.26
N LEU A 436 4.31 -18.29 -12.41
CA LEU A 436 4.17 -18.94 -11.11
C LEU A 436 3.26 -18.14 -10.16
N VAL A 437 3.29 -16.81 -10.23
CA VAL A 437 2.41 -15.96 -9.43
C VAL A 437 0.95 -16.10 -9.88
N GLU A 438 0.67 -16.12 -11.19
CA GLU A 438 -0.67 -16.41 -11.73
C GLU A 438 -1.16 -17.82 -11.33
N ASP A 439 -0.32 -18.85 -11.46
CA ASP A 439 -0.66 -20.23 -11.09
C ASP A 439 -0.90 -20.39 -9.59
N SER A 440 -0.08 -19.73 -8.75
CA SER A 440 -0.27 -19.70 -7.29
C SER A 440 -1.61 -19.04 -6.92
N LEU A 441 -1.97 -17.93 -7.58
CA LEU A 441 -3.26 -17.28 -7.38
C LEU A 441 -4.43 -18.14 -7.89
N LEU A 442 -4.24 -18.87 -8.99
CA LEU A 442 -5.24 -19.80 -9.53
C LEU A 442 -5.56 -20.90 -8.51
N GLU A 443 -4.53 -21.56 -7.97
CA GLU A 443 -4.72 -22.59 -6.95
C GLU A 443 -5.37 -22.03 -5.68
N HIS A 444 -5.00 -20.81 -5.28
CA HIS A 444 -5.64 -20.10 -4.17
C HIS A 444 -7.15 -19.92 -4.40
N PHE A 445 -7.57 -19.42 -5.57
CA PHE A 445 -9.00 -19.29 -5.87
C PHE A 445 -9.73 -20.62 -5.99
N ILE A 446 -9.07 -21.66 -6.50
CA ILE A 446 -9.64 -23.02 -6.55
C ILE A 446 -9.95 -23.53 -5.13
N LYS A 447 -9.06 -23.28 -4.15
CA LYS A 447 -9.30 -23.64 -2.74
C LYS A 447 -10.54 -22.93 -2.19
N TRP A 448 -10.76 -21.66 -2.55
CA TRP A 448 -11.88 -20.85 -2.06
C TRP A 448 -13.21 -21.14 -2.75
N LYS A 449 -13.19 -21.54 -4.03
CA LYS A 449 -14.38 -21.68 -4.87
C LYS A 449 -15.53 -22.46 -4.20
N PRO A 450 -15.35 -23.66 -3.62
CA PRO A 450 -16.45 -24.43 -3.03
C PRO A 450 -17.22 -23.70 -1.92
N TYR A 451 -16.60 -22.67 -1.33
CA TYR A 451 -17.15 -21.91 -0.22
C TYR A 451 -17.75 -20.57 -0.64
N VAL A 452 -17.46 -20.10 -1.86
CA VAL A 452 -17.85 -18.75 -2.29
C VAL A 452 -18.67 -18.74 -3.57
N GLU A 453 -18.77 -19.86 -4.29
CA GLU A 453 -19.42 -19.90 -5.59
C GLU A 453 -20.93 -19.56 -5.55
N ARG A 454 -21.61 -19.80 -4.42
CA ARG A 454 -23.06 -19.55 -4.26
C ARG A 454 -23.40 -18.07 -4.05
N PHE A 455 -22.94 -17.49 -2.93
CA PHE A 455 -23.27 -16.11 -2.56
C PHE A 455 -22.24 -15.08 -3.02
N GLY A 456 -21.09 -15.55 -3.44
CA GLY A 456 -20.00 -14.76 -3.96
C GLY A 456 -18.90 -14.49 -2.95
N LEU A 457 -17.80 -13.98 -3.49
CA LEU A 457 -16.65 -13.47 -2.77
C LEU A 457 -16.50 -11.99 -3.14
N LEU A 458 -16.74 -11.11 -2.17
CA LEU A 458 -16.61 -9.67 -2.31
C LEU A 458 -15.20 -9.22 -1.92
N ILE A 459 -14.44 -8.74 -2.90
CA ILE A 459 -13.04 -8.38 -2.74
C ILE A 459 -12.87 -6.89 -3.06
N ILE A 460 -12.16 -6.18 -2.19
CA ILE A 460 -11.46 -4.96 -2.57
C ILE A 460 -9.99 -5.32 -2.71
N GLU A 461 -9.38 -5.12 -3.86
CA GLU A 461 -7.99 -5.56 -4.09
C GLU A 461 -7.09 -4.45 -4.62
N LEU A 462 -5.81 -4.51 -4.25
CA LEU A 462 -4.73 -3.65 -4.72
C LEU A 462 -4.03 -4.29 -5.93
N HIS A 463 -3.66 -3.45 -6.88
CA HIS A 463 -3.09 -3.85 -8.15
C HIS A 463 -1.87 -3.03 -8.52
N THR A 464 -0.96 -3.67 -9.26
CA THR A 464 0.10 -2.97 -9.98
C THR A 464 -0.40 -2.52 -11.36
N ILE A 465 0.39 -1.69 -12.05
CA ILE A 465 0.19 -1.29 -13.45
C ILE A 465 1.51 -1.36 -14.21
N ASN A 466 1.46 -1.35 -15.54
CA ASN A 466 2.66 -1.38 -16.37
C ASN A 466 3.62 -0.19 -16.05
N PRO A 467 4.92 -0.41 -15.84
CA PRO A 467 5.85 0.64 -15.43
C PRO A 467 6.01 1.74 -16.48
N LYS A 468 5.84 1.42 -17.77
CA LYS A 468 5.78 2.42 -18.85
C LYS A 468 4.58 3.36 -18.69
N LEU A 469 3.44 2.81 -18.27
CA LEU A 469 2.23 3.58 -18.02
C LEU A 469 2.37 4.43 -16.75
N THR A 470 3.01 3.91 -15.70
CA THR A 470 3.38 4.66 -14.50
C THR A 470 4.27 5.85 -14.85
N ALA A 471 5.34 5.63 -15.61
CA ALA A 471 6.30 6.67 -16.00
C ALA A 471 5.63 7.80 -16.81
N ALA A 472 4.65 7.47 -17.66
CA ALA A 472 3.89 8.45 -18.42
C ALA A 472 2.90 9.27 -17.56
N ASN A 473 2.61 8.83 -16.32
CA ASN A 473 1.56 9.38 -15.47
C ASN A 473 2.01 9.69 -14.05
N LEU A 474 3.29 10.01 -13.84
CA LEU A 474 3.81 10.44 -12.54
C LEU A 474 2.99 11.60 -11.97
N GLY A 475 2.66 11.53 -10.67
CA GLY A 475 1.74 12.47 -10.03
C GLY A 475 0.26 12.21 -10.33
N LYS A 476 -0.12 11.12 -11.00
CA LYS A 476 -1.52 10.69 -11.15
C LYS A 476 -1.82 9.32 -10.57
N THR A 477 -0.80 8.59 -10.16
CA THR A 477 -0.88 7.23 -9.61
C THR A 477 0.14 7.07 -8.48
N ALA A 478 -0.14 6.18 -7.53
CA ALA A 478 0.78 5.78 -6.45
C ALA A 478 1.50 4.44 -6.76
N ALA A 479 1.43 3.96 -8.00
CA ALA A 479 1.90 2.63 -8.38
C ALA A 479 3.37 2.37 -8.04
N THR A 480 4.28 3.35 -8.19
CA THR A 480 5.69 3.17 -7.82
C THR A 480 5.84 2.81 -6.35
N ALA A 481 5.13 3.54 -5.48
CA ALA A 481 5.18 3.32 -4.05
C ALA A 481 4.58 1.96 -3.68
N TYR A 482 3.48 1.58 -4.31
CA TYR A 482 2.86 0.26 -4.09
C TYR A 482 3.74 -0.88 -4.58
N ASP A 483 4.32 -0.79 -5.77
CA ASP A 483 5.25 -1.79 -6.30
C ASP A 483 6.44 -1.97 -5.36
N ALA A 484 6.96 -0.88 -4.80
CA ALA A 484 8.07 -0.93 -3.86
C ALA A 484 7.68 -1.55 -2.51
N THR A 485 6.62 -1.05 -1.87
CA THR A 485 6.23 -1.54 -0.54
C THR A 485 5.87 -3.02 -0.59
N HIS A 486 5.16 -3.46 -1.62
CA HIS A 486 4.69 -4.84 -1.74
C HIS A 486 5.78 -5.76 -2.29
N GLY A 487 6.55 -5.32 -3.30
CA GLY A 487 7.62 -6.14 -3.89
C GLY A 487 8.76 -6.45 -2.92
N TYR A 488 9.17 -5.49 -2.08
CA TYR A 488 10.21 -5.72 -1.07
C TYR A 488 9.72 -6.48 0.17
N SER A 489 8.42 -6.67 0.33
CA SER A 489 7.83 -7.40 1.47
C SER A 489 7.14 -8.69 1.06
N ASP A 490 7.55 -9.28 -0.08
CA ASP A 490 7.08 -10.57 -0.59
C ASP A 490 5.54 -10.61 -0.79
N GLN A 491 4.96 -9.53 -1.32
CA GLN A 491 3.55 -9.40 -1.65
C GLN A 491 3.30 -9.33 -3.17
N TYR A 492 2.16 -9.87 -3.62
CA TYR A 492 1.92 -10.27 -5.01
C TYR A 492 0.78 -9.48 -5.67
N ILE A 493 0.95 -8.17 -5.81
CA ILE A 493 -0.04 -7.34 -6.53
C ILE A 493 0.05 -7.57 -8.04
N LEU A 494 -1.06 -7.97 -8.67
CA LEU A 494 -1.17 -8.20 -10.12
C LEU A 494 -2.01 -7.11 -10.78
N GLU A 495 -1.82 -6.87 -12.07
CA GLU A 495 -2.69 -6.00 -12.85
C GLU A 495 -4.16 -6.48 -12.79
N VAL A 496 -5.12 -5.55 -12.80
CA VAL A 496 -6.56 -5.86 -12.62
C VAL A 496 -7.05 -6.93 -13.59
N ASP A 497 -6.67 -6.83 -14.86
CA ASP A 497 -7.14 -7.76 -15.91
C ASP A 497 -6.51 -9.16 -15.72
N VAL A 498 -5.27 -9.23 -15.23
CA VAL A 498 -4.60 -10.49 -14.91
C VAL A 498 -5.28 -11.17 -13.72
N PHE A 499 -5.54 -10.41 -12.64
CA PHE A 499 -6.25 -10.92 -11.46
C PHE A 499 -7.63 -11.48 -11.83
N ASN A 500 -8.41 -10.75 -12.61
CA ASN A 500 -9.75 -11.17 -13.04
C ASN A 500 -9.74 -12.35 -14.03
N LYS A 501 -8.72 -12.43 -14.90
CA LYS A 501 -8.47 -13.59 -15.76
C LYS A 501 -8.25 -14.85 -14.92
N VAL A 502 -7.37 -14.78 -13.92
CA VAL A 502 -7.05 -15.90 -13.03
C VAL A 502 -8.27 -16.34 -12.21
N ALA A 503 -9.02 -15.39 -11.63
CA ALA A 503 -10.29 -15.70 -10.96
C ALA A 503 -11.28 -16.42 -11.89
N THR A 504 -11.43 -15.94 -13.12
CA THR A 504 -12.31 -16.54 -14.13
C THR A 504 -11.87 -17.96 -14.50
N GLN A 505 -10.57 -18.22 -14.61
CA GLN A 505 -9.99 -19.55 -14.84
C GLN A 505 -10.28 -20.50 -13.68
N ALA A 506 -10.27 -20.02 -12.43
CA ALA A 506 -10.70 -20.80 -11.26
C ALA A 506 -12.20 -21.14 -11.29
N GLY A 507 -12.99 -20.47 -12.14
CA GLY A 507 -14.44 -20.60 -12.22
C GLY A 507 -15.20 -19.60 -11.35
N LEU A 508 -14.54 -18.52 -10.92
CA LEU A 508 -15.11 -17.40 -10.17
C LEU A 508 -15.13 -16.15 -11.06
N ARG A 509 -16.30 -15.71 -11.50
CA ARG A 509 -16.45 -14.61 -12.46
C ARG A 509 -16.82 -13.30 -11.75
N PRO A 510 -16.14 -12.18 -12.08
CA PRO A 510 -16.61 -10.86 -11.65
C PRO A 510 -18.03 -10.60 -12.14
N ASP A 511 -18.91 -10.19 -11.23
CA ASP A 511 -20.24 -9.71 -11.57
C ASP A 511 -20.11 -8.32 -12.24
N PRO A 512 -20.47 -8.18 -13.53
CA PRO A 512 -20.25 -6.94 -14.28
C PRO A 512 -21.06 -5.76 -13.75
N ASN A 513 -22.11 -6.00 -12.95
CA ASN A 513 -22.90 -4.93 -12.34
C ASN A 513 -22.16 -4.26 -11.17
N TYR A 514 -21.18 -4.95 -10.58
CA TYR A 514 -20.51 -4.52 -9.36
C TYR A 514 -19.01 -4.29 -9.55
N PHE A 515 -18.42 -4.81 -10.63
CA PHE A 515 -17.00 -4.61 -10.91
C PHE A 515 -16.69 -3.11 -11.09
N THR A 516 -15.83 -2.59 -10.21
CA THR A 516 -15.40 -1.19 -10.27
C THR A 516 -13.90 -1.07 -10.11
N ARG A 517 -13.31 -0.09 -10.78
CA ARG A 517 -11.87 0.22 -10.77
C ARG A 517 -11.61 1.63 -10.26
N PHE A 518 -10.47 1.82 -9.60
CA PHE A 518 -10.05 3.10 -9.04
C PHE A 518 -8.58 3.42 -9.37
N PRO A 519 -8.33 4.52 -10.11
CA PRO A 519 -9.30 5.24 -10.95
C PRO A 519 -9.94 4.32 -12.00
N ASN A 520 -11.11 4.70 -12.53
CA ASN A 520 -11.81 3.88 -13.53
C ASN A 520 -11.21 4.07 -14.94
N ASN A 521 -9.93 3.73 -15.10
CA ASN A 521 -9.19 3.73 -16.37
C ASN A 521 -7.99 2.76 -16.27
N GLU A 522 -7.05 2.83 -17.21
CA GLU A 522 -5.83 2.00 -17.24
C GLU A 522 -4.87 2.20 -16.05
N LEU A 523 -5.02 3.29 -15.27
CA LEU A 523 -4.23 3.55 -14.08
C LEU A 523 -4.82 2.91 -12.81
N ALA A 524 -5.83 2.05 -12.96
CA ALA A 524 -6.50 1.40 -11.85
C ALA A 524 -5.51 0.63 -10.97
N SER A 525 -5.30 1.10 -9.75
CA SER A 525 -4.51 0.42 -8.73
C SER A 525 -5.37 -0.24 -7.66
N VAL A 526 -6.68 -0.01 -7.66
CA VAL A 526 -7.64 -0.69 -6.78
C VAL A 526 -8.84 -1.16 -7.58
N SER A 527 -9.36 -2.35 -7.27
CA SER A 527 -10.63 -2.84 -7.81
C SER A 527 -11.57 -3.34 -6.72
N ILE A 528 -12.87 -3.35 -7.03
CA ILE A 528 -13.91 -4.00 -6.25
C ILE A 528 -14.55 -5.07 -7.13
N ASN A 529 -14.57 -6.31 -6.66
CA ASN A 529 -15.14 -7.45 -7.37
C ASN A 529 -16.14 -8.17 -6.47
N LEU A 530 -17.31 -8.52 -7.00
CA LEU A 530 -18.11 -9.63 -6.47
C LEU A 530 -17.91 -10.83 -7.38
N LEU A 531 -17.05 -11.77 -6.98
CA LEU A 531 -16.75 -12.97 -7.74
C LEU A 531 -17.79 -14.05 -7.44
N LYS A 532 -18.41 -14.66 -8.45
CA LYS A 532 -19.44 -15.71 -8.28
C LYS A 532 -19.13 -16.97 -9.08
N GLY A 533 -19.68 -18.09 -8.64
CA GLY A 533 -19.70 -19.33 -9.40
C GLY A 533 -20.45 -19.20 -10.73
N LYS A 534 -20.27 -20.20 -11.59
CA LYS A 534 -21.03 -20.32 -12.84
C LYS A 534 -22.46 -20.79 -12.60
#